data_AF-A0A7T1AN21-F1
#
_entry.id   AF-A0A7T1AN21-F1
#
_cell.length_a   1.000
_cell.length_b   1.000
_cell.length_c   1.000
_cell.angle_alpha   90.00
_cell.angle_beta   90.00
_cell.angle_gamma   90.00
#
_symmetry.space_group_name_H-M   'P 1'
#
loop_
_entity.id
_entity.type
_entity.pdbx_description
1 polymer ?
#
loop_
_entity_poly.entity_id
_entity_poly.type
_entity_poly.pdbx_seq_one_letter_code
_entity_poly.pdbx_strand_id
1 'polypeptide(L)'
;MNIFIVPLITIFIINILFYLIFFRKKPLSLQNWITIFFFPFILVMIIPYHQVERFFLNRLAGFLPVFSINSILVIVELILLSVSLLFLVKVTKKSGIELFRYFLLIGVGLGCGRFFRNVILVWYHPLSSFFGYGQFSNFITGFFIAQEILQILIVIVSSGFLGIGLMRLTKKQHSAGIMSIIFAFCILEIDALVQVLFQYVPSFAFFSAVYVISILPLLFILGGVFLWISYRRQEKKELETKKASTDVVSDSSVS
;
A
#
# COMPACT_ATOMS: atom_id res chain seq x y z
N MET A 1 22.46 -17.77 10.29
CA MET A 1 21.49 -17.59 9.19
C MET A 1 21.69 -16.20 8.63
N ASN A 2 21.93 -16.05 7.32
CA ASN A 2 22.21 -14.74 6.73
C ASN A 2 20.95 -13.87 6.88
N ILE A 3 20.96 -12.89 7.79
CA ILE A 3 19.79 -12.07 8.17
C ILE A 3 19.10 -11.43 6.96
N PHE A 4 19.87 -11.19 5.89
CA PHE A 4 19.39 -10.70 4.59
C PHE A 4 18.49 -11.67 3.81
N ILE A 5 18.40 -12.95 4.19
CA ILE A 5 17.52 -13.95 3.54
C ILE A 5 16.08 -13.81 4.04
N VAL A 6 15.88 -13.42 5.29
CA VAL A 6 14.55 -13.24 5.90
C VAL A 6 13.62 -12.36 5.06
N PRO A 7 14.02 -11.16 4.58
CA PRO A 7 13.13 -10.33 3.78
C PRO A 7 12.77 -10.98 2.43
N LEU A 8 13.69 -11.71 1.80
CA LEU A 8 13.44 -12.43 0.55
C LEU A 8 12.40 -13.54 0.74
N ILE A 9 12.52 -14.31 1.82
CA ILE A 9 11.55 -15.37 2.15
C ILE A 9 10.17 -14.74 2.41
N THR A 10 10.09 -13.66 3.17
CA THR A 10 8.81 -12.98 3.47
C THR A 10 8.15 -12.45 2.19
N ILE A 11 8.91 -11.80 1.30
CA ILE A 11 8.38 -11.30 0.01
C ILE A 11 7.86 -12.47 -0.84
N PHE A 12 8.59 -13.59 -0.87
CA PHE A 12 8.18 -14.78 -1.60
C PHE A 12 6.88 -15.37 -1.06
N ILE A 13 6.77 -15.53 0.27
CA ILE A 13 5.55 -16.01 0.93
C ILE A 13 4.36 -15.09 0.67
N ILE A 14 4.54 -13.78 0.81
CA ILE A 14 3.47 -12.79 0.55
C ILE A 14 2.98 -12.89 -0.91
N ASN A 15 3.89 -13.01 -1.87
CA ASN A 15 3.53 -13.17 -3.28
C ASN A 15 2.75 -14.46 -3.54
N ILE A 16 3.17 -15.58 -2.95
CA ILE A 16 2.45 -16.86 -3.06
C ILE A 16 1.04 -16.74 -2.48
N LEU A 17 0.93 -16.25 -1.24
CA LEU A 17 -0.36 -16.10 -0.56
C LEU A 17 -1.28 -15.18 -1.38
N PHE A 18 -0.77 -14.06 -1.86
CA PHE A 18 -1.53 -13.11 -2.65
C PHE A 18 -2.01 -13.69 -3.99
N TYR A 19 -1.15 -14.45 -4.69
CA TYR A 19 -1.53 -15.17 -5.90
C TYR A 19 -2.67 -16.17 -5.64
N LEU A 20 -2.54 -16.96 -4.57
CA LEU A 20 -3.53 -17.97 -4.20
C LEU A 20 -4.89 -17.36 -3.84
N ILE A 21 -4.91 -16.18 -3.19
CA ILE A 21 -6.14 -15.50 -2.79
C ILE A 21 -6.83 -14.84 -3.99
N PHE A 22 -6.11 -14.08 -4.80
CA PHE A 22 -6.73 -13.19 -5.80
C PHE A 22 -6.68 -13.71 -7.24
N PHE A 23 -5.69 -14.53 -7.61
CA PHE A 23 -5.44 -14.93 -9.00
C PHE A 23 -5.63 -16.41 -9.29
N ARG A 24 -5.90 -17.26 -8.28
CA ARG A 24 -6.15 -18.70 -8.44
C ARG A 24 -7.18 -19.05 -9.52
N LYS A 25 -8.30 -18.30 -9.59
CA LYS A 25 -9.39 -18.57 -10.55
C LYS A 25 -9.24 -17.86 -11.90
N LYS A 26 -8.40 -16.83 -11.97
CA LYS A 26 -8.12 -16.05 -13.19
C LYS A 26 -6.61 -15.78 -13.21
N PRO A 27 -5.79 -16.77 -13.62
CA PRO A 27 -4.35 -16.67 -13.50
C PRO A 27 -3.82 -15.55 -14.38
N LEU A 28 -2.81 -14.85 -13.86
CA LEU A 28 -2.04 -13.87 -14.60
C LEU A 28 -0.81 -14.57 -15.19
N SER A 29 -0.39 -14.21 -16.41
CA SER A 29 0.89 -14.70 -16.92
C SER A 29 2.02 -14.25 -15.99
N LEU A 30 3.01 -15.13 -15.77
CA LEU A 30 4.14 -14.85 -14.89
C LEU A 30 4.90 -13.58 -15.32
N GLN A 31 5.03 -13.35 -16.62
CA GLN A 31 5.61 -12.12 -17.15
C GLN A 31 4.85 -10.87 -16.70
N ASN A 32 3.53 -10.85 -16.83
CA ASN A 32 2.71 -9.72 -16.37
C ASN A 32 2.76 -9.56 -14.86
N TRP A 33 2.81 -10.66 -14.10
CA TRP A 33 2.97 -10.61 -12.65
C TRP A 33 4.27 -9.90 -12.27
N ILE A 34 5.38 -10.34 -12.86
CA ILE A 34 6.70 -9.77 -12.65
C ILE A 34 6.68 -8.29 -13.03
N THR A 35 6.17 -7.92 -14.20
CA THR A 35 6.16 -6.51 -14.63
C THR A 35 5.34 -5.62 -13.67
N ILE A 36 4.15 -6.06 -13.28
CA ILE A 36 3.25 -5.29 -12.41
C ILE A 36 3.79 -5.20 -10.98
N PHE A 37 4.45 -6.25 -10.48
CA PHE A 37 5.05 -6.27 -9.15
C PHE A 37 6.38 -5.50 -9.09
N PHE A 38 7.30 -5.74 -10.04
CA PHE A 38 8.66 -5.20 -9.98
C PHE A 38 8.71 -3.69 -10.23
N PHE A 39 7.84 -3.14 -11.08
CA PHE A 39 7.83 -1.70 -11.32
C PHE A 39 7.64 -0.89 -10.02
N PRO A 40 6.56 -1.07 -9.24
CA PRO A 40 6.40 -0.39 -7.97
C PRO A 40 7.47 -0.76 -6.94
N PHE A 41 7.90 -2.03 -6.91
CA PHE A 41 8.95 -2.49 -6.00
C PHE A 41 10.25 -1.70 -6.19
N ILE A 42 10.72 -1.59 -7.44
CA ILE A 42 11.93 -0.86 -7.79
C ILE A 42 11.74 0.64 -7.54
N LEU A 43 10.57 1.18 -7.86
CA LEU A 43 10.25 2.60 -7.66
C LEU A 43 10.49 3.04 -6.20
N VAL A 44 10.01 2.26 -5.23
CA VAL A 44 10.18 2.54 -3.79
C VAL A 44 11.60 2.28 -3.31
N MET A 45 12.31 1.35 -3.92
CA MET A 45 13.71 1.05 -3.61
C MET A 45 14.66 2.16 -4.06
N ILE A 46 14.42 2.76 -5.22
CA ILE A 46 15.28 3.80 -5.81
C ILE A 46 15.02 5.15 -5.17
N ILE A 47 13.76 5.48 -4.90
CA ILE A 47 13.41 6.79 -4.33
C ILE A 47 13.85 6.79 -2.87
N PRO A 48 14.80 7.65 -2.49
CA PRO A 48 15.40 7.57 -1.18
C PRO A 48 14.52 8.30 -0.17
N TYR A 49 13.33 7.75 0.07
CA TYR A 49 12.31 8.29 0.96
C TYR A 49 12.87 8.69 2.33
N HIS A 50 13.76 7.88 2.89
CA HIS A 50 14.42 8.19 4.16
C HIS A 50 15.53 9.25 4.07
N GLN A 51 16.17 9.45 2.90
CA GLN A 51 17.07 10.59 2.71
C GLN A 51 16.28 11.89 2.59
N VAL A 52 15.11 11.83 1.93
CA VAL A 52 14.16 12.93 1.82
C VAL A 52 13.59 13.27 3.19
N GLU A 53 13.12 12.26 3.94
CA GLU A 53 12.64 12.41 5.32
C GLU A 53 13.73 12.98 6.23
N ARG A 54 14.94 12.42 6.22
CA ARG A 54 16.04 12.92 7.05
C ARG A 54 16.50 14.31 6.64
N PHE A 55 16.48 14.64 5.35
CA PHE A 55 16.73 16.00 4.87
C PHE A 55 15.66 16.96 5.40
N PHE A 56 14.37 16.60 5.30
CA PHE A 56 13.29 17.43 5.80
C PHE A 56 13.33 17.56 7.32
N LEU A 57 13.53 16.48 8.06
CA LEU A 57 13.66 16.53 9.51
C LEU A 57 14.89 17.34 9.93
N ASN A 58 16.07 17.10 9.35
CA ASN A 58 17.27 17.85 9.75
C ASN A 58 17.22 19.34 9.35
N ARG A 59 16.51 19.70 8.27
CA ARG A 59 16.48 21.07 7.75
C ARG A 59 15.24 21.87 8.15
N LEU A 60 14.14 21.20 8.50
CA LEU A 60 12.86 21.81 8.85
C LEU A 60 12.37 21.49 10.27
N ALA A 61 13.04 20.64 11.06
CA ALA A 61 12.59 20.31 12.44
C ALA A 61 12.59 21.48 13.44
N GLY A 62 12.92 22.70 13.01
CA GLY A 62 12.68 23.94 13.78
C GLY A 62 11.66 24.90 13.16
N PHE A 63 11.14 24.60 11.96
CA PHE A 63 10.33 25.53 11.16
C PHE A 63 8.94 24.98 10.79
N LEU A 64 8.82 23.65 10.61
CA LEU A 64 7.56 22.97 10.36
C LEU A 64 7.29 21.96 11.49
N PRO A 65 6.04 21.85 11.99
CA PRO A 65 5.66 20.75 12.88
C PRO A 65 6.00 19.40 12.23
N VAL A 66 6.47 18.44 13.02
CA VAL A 66 6.80 17.08 12.54
C VAL A 66 5.61 16.45 11.81
N PHE A 67 4.39 16.77 12.23
CA PHE A 67 3.14 16.38 11.56
C PHE A 67 3.07 16.84 10.09
N SER A 68 3.49 18.08 9.80
CA SER A 68 3.47 18.62 8.44
C SER A 68 4.51 17.96 7.53
N ILE A 69 5.68 17.59 8.09
CA ILE A 69 6.69 16.82 7.36
C ILE A 69 6.17 15.42 7.04
N ASN A 70 5.50 14.78 8.01
CA ASN A 70 4.87 13.49 7.84
C ASN A 70 3.82 13.48 6.73
N SER A 71 2.93 14.48 6.71
CA SER A 71 1.92 14.59 5.66
C SER A 71 2.51 14.80 4.28
N ILE A 72 3.64 15.53 4.15
CA ILE A 72 4.36 15.68 2.87
C ILE A 72 4.87 14.33 2.38
N LEU A 73 5.42 13.52 3.28
CA LEU A 73 5.95 12.20 2.93
C LEU A 73 4.83 11.25 2.50
N VAL A 74 3.68 11.28 3.17
CA VAL A 74 2.48 10.51 2.78
C VAL A 74 1.95 10.96 1.42
N ILE A 75 1.98 12.26 1.12
CA ILE A 75 1.64 12.77 -0.23
C ILE A 75 2.60 12.20 -1.27
N VAL A 76 3.91 12.10 -0.98
CA VAL A 76 4.87 11.47 -1.89
C VAL A 76 4.50 10.00 -2.11
N GLU A 77 4.20 9.24 -1.06
CA GLU A 77 3.76 7.83 -1.21
C GLU A 77 2.50 7.70 -2.07
N LEU A 78 1.52 8.59 -1.89
CA LEU A 78 0.32 8.63 -2.72
C LEU A 78 0.60 8.96 -4.17
N ILE A 79 1.58 9.83 -4.45
CA ILE A 79 2.02 10.11 -5.82
C ILE A 79 2.63 8.84 -6.43
N LEU A 80 3.47 8.11 -5.69
CA LEU A 80 4.06 6.84 -6.17
C LEU A 80 3.01 5.76 -6.41
N LEU A 81 2.05 5.63 -5.50
CA LEU A 81 0.86 4.78 -5.68
C LEU A 81 0.11 5.17 -6.96
N SER A 82 -0.19 6.46 -7.13
CA SER A 82 -0.93 6.98 -8.28
C SER A 82 -0.20 6.71 -9.61
N VAL A 83 1.10 6.98 -9.66
CA VAL A 83 1.94 6.70 -10.85
C VAL A 83 1.94 5.22 -11.19
N SER A 84 2.07 4.36 -10.18
CA SER A 84 2.06 2.90 -10.36
C SER A 84 0.72 2.38 -10.88
N LEU A 85 -0.39 2.98 -10.44
CA LEU A 85 -1.73 2.64 -10.91
C LEU A 85 -1.99 3.15 -12.32
N LEU A 86 -1.49 4.35 -12.68
CA LEU A 86 -1.55 4.84 -14.07
C LEU A 86 -0.73 3.97 -15.02
N PHE A 87 0.45 3.51 -14.60
CA PHE A 87 1.26 2.53 -15.35
C PHE A 87 0.47 1.24 -15.58
N LEU A 88 -0.17 0.70 -14.54
CA LEU A 88 -0.98 -0.50 -14.64
C LEU A 88 -2.14 -0.36 -15.64
N VAL A 89 -2.85 0.77 -15.62
CA VAL A 89 -3.95 1.04 -16.57
C VAL A 89 -3.43 1.02 -18.01
N LYS A 90 -2.25 1.60 -18.26
CA LYS A 90 -1.62 1.60 -19.59
C LYS A 90 -1.21 0.20 -20.06
N VAL A 91 -0.64 -0.61 -19.16
CA VAL A 91 -0.10 -1.94 -19.51
C VAL A 91 -1.19 -2.99 -19.67
N THR A 92 -2.17 -3.01 -18.76
CA THR A 92 -3.17 -4.09 -18.75
C THR A 92 -4.30 -3.85 -19.73
N LYS A 93 -4.58 -2.58 -20.10
CA LYS A 93 -5.75 -2.17 -20.91
C LYS A 93 -7.09 -2.74 -20.41
N LYS A 94 -7.14 -3.19 -19.15
CA LYS A 94 -8.35 -3.71 -18.51
C LYS A 94 -9.15 -2.54 -17.96
N SER A 95 -10.45 -2.77 -17.75
CA SER A 95 -11.35 -1.76 -17.22
C SER A 95 -12.30 -2.36 -16.18
N GLY A 96 -12.90 -1.48 -15.37
CA GLY A 96 -13.89 -1.88 -14.39
C GLY A 96 -13.33 -2.73 -13.25
N ILE A 97 -14.19 -3.56 -12.65
CA ILE A 97 -13.90 -4.35 -11.43
C ILE A 97 -12.68 -5.27 -11.57
N GLU A 98 -12.31 -5.63 -12.81
CA GLU A 98 -11.17 -6.51 -13.06
C GLU A 98 -9.84 -5.86 -12.67
N LEU A 99 -9.72 -4.53 -12.74
CA LEU A 99 -8.52 -3.80 -12.33
C LEU A 99 -8.25 -3.88 -10.83
N PHE A 100 -9.28 -4.13 -10.01
CA PHE A 100 -9.16 -4.08 -8.56
C PHE A 100 -8.06 -5.02 -8.03
N ARG A 101 -7.99 -6.25 -8.52
CA ARG A 101 -6.98 -7.23 -8.09
C ARG A 101 -5.56 -6.81 -8.48
N TYR A 102 -5.43 -6.06 -9.56
CA TYR A 102 -4.16 -5.51 -10.01
C TYR A 102 -3.75 -4.28 -9.20
N PHE A 103 -4.71 -3.47 -8.74
CA PHE A 103 -4.43 -2.38 -7.80
C PHE A 103 -3.89 -2.91 -6.47
N LEU A 104 -4.44 -4.03 -6.00
CA LEU A 104 -3.90 -4.73 -4.83
C LEU A 104 -2.49 -5.27 -5.11
N LEU A 105 -2.21 -5.81 -6.31
CA LEU A 105 -0.87 -6.27 -6.69
C LEU A 105 0.17 -5.13 -6.72
N ILE A 106 -0.23 -3.93 -7.17
CA ILE A 106 0.61 -2.72 -7.07
C ILE A 106 0.94 -2.42 -5.60
N GLY A 107 -0.05 -2.52 -4.70
CA GLY A 107 0.16 -2.35 -3.26
C GLY A 107 1.11 -3.39 -2.68
N VAL A 108 1.03 -4.65 -3.14
CA VAL A 108 1.97 -5.71 -2.74
C VAL A 108 3.39 -5.36 -3.17
N GLY A 109 3.58 -4.87 -4.41
CA GLY A 109 4.89 -4.45 -4.92
C GLY A 109 5.49 -3.29 -4.12
N LEU A 110 4.71 -2.24 -3.88
CA LEU A 110 5.15 -1.07 -3.09
C LEU A 110 5.45 -1.45 -1.64
N GLY A 111 4.56 -2.21 -0.99
CA GLY A 111 4.74 -2.66 0.38
C GLY A 111 5.98 -3.54 0.53
N CYS A 112 6.16 -4.52 -0.35
CA CYS A 112 7.36 -5.36 -0.35
C CYS A 112 8.65 -4.56 -0.59
N GLY A 113 8.62 -3.55 -1.47
CA GLY A 113 9.74 -2.65 -1.71
C GLY A 113 10.08 -1.83 -0.46
N ARG A 114 9.06 -1.28 0.22
CA ARG A 114 9.21 -0.54 1.49
C ARG A 114 9.85 -1.42 2.57
N PHE A 115 9.32 -2.63 2.76
CA PHE A 115 9.85 -3.58 3.72
C PHE A 115 11.30 -3.96 3.43
N PHE A 116 11.62 -4.30 2.17
CA PHE A 116 12.98 -4.66 1.77
C PHE A 116 13.96 -3.51 2.02
N ARG A 117 13.58 -2.28 1.67
CA ARG A 117 14.35 -1.06 1.94
C ARG A 117 14.59 -0.87 3.44
N ASN A 118 13.53 -0.93 4.25
CA ASN A 118 13.62 -0.71 5.70
C ASN A 118 14.53 -1.75 6.37
N VAL A 119 14.39 -3.02 5.98
CA VAL A 119 15.25 -4.11 6.42
C VAL A 119 16.72 -3.85 6.08
N ILE A 120 17.03 -3.43 4.85
CA ILE A 120 18.40 -3.08 4.47
C ILE A 120 18.93 -1.94 5.32
N LEU A 121 18.14 -0.89 5.55
CA LEU A 121 18.57 0.27 6.33
C LEU A 121 18.85 -0.07 7.80
N VAL A 122 18.09 -0.99 8.40
CA VAL A 122 18.26 -1.39 9.80
C VAL A 122 19.43 -2.37 9.95
N TRP A 123 19.54 -3.38 9.07
CA TRP A 123 20.49 -4.49 9.25
C TRP A 123 21.80 -4.35 8.46
N TYR A 124 21.90 -3.39 7.54
CA TYR A 124 23.17 -3.05 6.91
C TYR A 124 23.89 -1.98 7.73
N HIS A 125 24.89 -2.40 8.51
CA HIS A 125 25.56 -1.59 9.54
C HIS A 125 26.02 -0.19 9.07
N PRO A 126 26.63 0.00 7.88
CA PRO A 126 26.99 1.34 7.40
C PRO A 126 25.79 2.27 7.22
N LEU A 127 24.67 1.75 6.69
CA LEU A 127 23.45 2.53 6.51
C LEU A 127 22.74 2.77 7.85
N SER A 128 22.70 1.75 8.71
CA SER A 128 22.07 1.83 10.03
C SER A 128 22.74 2.89 10.92
N SER A 129 24.07 2.90 10.97
CA SER A 129 24.85 3.92 11.67
C SER A 129 24.71 5.30 11.03
N PHE A 130 24.75 5.37 9.69
CA PHE A 130 24.59 6.63 8.99
C PHE A 130 23.23 7.27 9.28
N PHE A 131 22.12 6.52 9.20
CA PHE A 131 20.76 7.04 9.34
C PHE A 131 20.17 6.99 10.76
N GLY A 132 20.89 6.44 11.75
CA GLY A 132 20.43 6.38 13.14
C GLY A 132 19.48 5.21 13.46
N TYR A 133 19.46 4.16 12.63
CA TYR A 133 18.62 2.96 12.87
C TYR A 133 19.23 1.98 13.88
N GLY A 134 20.37 2.29 14.49
CA GLY A 134 20.99 1.44 15.53
C GLY A 134 20.08 1.18 16.75
N GLN A 135 19.02 1.97 16.94
CA GLN A 135 18.01 1.70 17.97
C GLN A 135 17.08 0.53 17.60
N PHE A 136 16.85 0.28 16.30
CA PHE A 136 16.02 -0.82 15.81
C PHE A 136 16.77 -2.16 15.77
N SER A 137 18.10 -2.16 15.74
CA SER A 137 18.89 -3.40 15.87
C SER A 137 18.77 -4.03 17.27
N ASN A 138 18.35 -3.25 18.26
CA ASN A 138 18.09 -3.71 19.63
C ASN A 138 16.64 -4.15 19.86
N PHE A 139 15.75 -3.94 18.88
CA PHE A 139 14.36 -4.40 18.97
C PHE A 139 14.29 -5.91 18.73
N ILE A 140 13.39 -6.62 19.43
CA ILE A 140 13.16 -8.05 19.19
C ILE A 140 12.81 -8.22 17.71
N THR A 141 13.68 -8.92 16.97
CA THR A 141 13.63 -9.01 15.50
C THR A 141 12.27 -9.45 14.97
N GLY A 142 11.56 -10.30 15.73
CA GLY A 142 10.19 -10.73 15.39
C GLY A 142 9.13 -9.62 15.44
N PHE A 143 9.25 -8.67 16.38
CA PHE A 143 8.31 -7.55 16.49
C PHE A 143 8.47 -6.56 15.32
N PHE A 144 9.72 -6.23 14.96
CA PHE A 144 10.02 -5.39 13.80
C PHE A 144 9.44 -6.00 12.50
N ILE A 145 9.65 -7.31 12.29
CA ILE A 145 9.08 -8.02 11.13
C ILE A 145 7.55 -7.99 11.15
N ALA A 146 6.91 -8.20 12.31
CA ALA A 146 5.46 -8.17 12.43
C ALA A 146 4.88 -6.78 12.10
N GLN A 147 5.52 -5.71 12.59
CA GLN A 147 5.16 -4.34 12.27
C GLN A 147 5.27 -4.07 10.78
N GLU A 148 6.38 -4.47 10.15
CA GLU A 148 6.59 -4.27 8.71
C GLU A 148 5.57 -5.06 7.86
N ILE A 149 5.24 -6.30 8.23
CA ILE A 149 4.20 -7.08 7.55
C ILE A 149 2.86 -6.34 7.59
N LEU A 150 2.53 -5.74 8.72
CA LEU A 150 1.29 -5.02 8.90
C LEU A 150 1.26 -3.69 8.11
N GLN A 151 2.40 -3.03 7.96
CA GLN A 151 2.55 -1.90 7.05
C GLN A 151 2.37 -2.31 5.58
N ILE A 152 2.91 -3.47 5.16
CA ILE A 152 2.65 -4.01 3.82
C ILE A 152 1.14 -4.15 3.58
N LEU A 153 0.43 -4.70 4.55
CA LEU A 153 -1.03 -4.87 4.47
C LEU A 153 -1.77 -3.53 4.37
N ILE A 154 -1.33 -2.51 5.12
CA ILE A 154 -1.88 -1.16 5.03
C ILE A 154 -1.69 -0.58 3.62
N VAL A 155 -0.50 -0.71 3.04
CA VAL A 155 -0.21 -0.24 1.67
C VAL A 155 -1.09 -0.96 0.64
N ILE A 156 -1.34 -2.26 0.80
CA ILE A 156 -2.25 -3.04 -0.05
C ILE A 156 -3.70 -2.53 0.06
N VAL A 157 -4.18 -2.25 1.27
CA VAL A 157 -5.53 -1.73 1.47
C VAL A 157 -5.68 -0.33 0.87
N SER A 158 -4.71 0.55 1.11
CA SER A 158 -4.68 1.91 0.56
C SER A 158 -4.60 1.91 -0.96
N SER A 159 -3.83 1.01 -1.59
CA SER A 159 -3.79 0.88 -3.05
C SER A 159 -5.13 0.41 -3.61
N GLY A 160 -5.84 -0.47 -2.90
CA GLY A 160 -7.21 -0.88 -3.22
C GLY A 160 -8.18 0.30 -3.21
N PHE A 161 -8.16 1.15 -2.18
CA PHE A 161 -9.01 2.34 -2.09
C PHE A 161 -8.69 3.37 -3.16
N LEU A 162 -7.41 3.63 -3.39
CA LEU A 162 -6.98 4.58 -4.43
C LEU A 162 -7.42 4.09 -5.82
N GLY A 163 -7.27 2.79 -6.07
CA GLY A 163 -7.74 2.15 -7.28
C GLY A 163 -9.25 2.26 -7.49
N ILE A 164 -10.05 2.00 -6.44
CA ILE A 164 -11.51 2.23 -6.47
C ILE A 164 -11.82 3.71 -6.74
N GLY A 165 -11.08 4.62 -6.11
CA GLY A 165 -11.20 6.07 -6.32
C GLY A 165 -11.02 6.45 -7.79
N LEU A 166 -9.91 6.00 -8.40
CA LEU A 166 -9.63 6.21 -9.83
C LEU A 166 -10.73 5.62 -10.72
N MET A 167 -11.20 4.40 -10.43
CA MET A 167 -12.29 3.77 -11.18
C MET A 167 -13.62 4.53 -11.07
N ARG A 168 -13.91 5.15 -9.93
CA ARG A 168 -15.12 5.96 -9.74
C ARG A 168 -15.02 7.29 -10.48
N LEU A 169 -13.85 7.91 -10.47
CA LEU A 169 -13.59 9.15 -11.19
C LEU A 169 -13.77 8.97 -12.70
N THR A 170 -13.27 7.88 -13.28
CA THR A 170 -13.47 7.59 -14.72
C THR A 170 -14.93 7.34 -15.09
N LYS A 171 -15.75 6.89 -14.15
CA LYS A 171 -17.21 6.68 -14.31
C LYS A 171 -18.05 7.90 -13.92
N LYS A 172 -17.46 9.09 -13.85
CA LYS A 172 -18.13 10.36 -13.45
C LYS A 172 -18.74 10.35 -12.03
N GLN A 173 -18.36 9.39 -11.17
CA GLN A 173 -18.78 9.34 -9.77
C GLN A 173 -17.81 10.15 -8.89
N HIS A 174 -17.71 11.45 -9.14
CA HIS A 174 -16.65 12.31 -8.61
C HIS A 174 -16.56 12.32 -7.07
N SER A 175 -17.67 12.60 -6.38
CA SER A 175 -17.70 12.66 -4.91
C SER A 175 -17.27 11.33 -4.28
N ALA A 176 -17.83 10.20 -4.72
CA ALA A 176 -17.50 8.88 -4.20
C ALA A 176 -16.06 8.44 -4.55
N GLY A 177 -15.49 8.96 -5.63
CA GLY A 177 -14.09 8.75 -6.02
C GLY A 177 -13.13 9.53 -5.13
N ILE A 178 -13.40 10.82 -4.92
CA ILE A 178 -12.61 11.69 -4.02
C ILE A 178 -12.61 11.13 -2.61
N MET A 179 -13.77 10.70 -2.08
CA MET A 179 -13.85 10.10 -0.75
C MET A 179 -12.98 8.84 -0.60
N SER A 180 -12.87 8.01 -1.63
CA SER A 180 -12.00 6.84 -1.60
C SER A 180 -10.51 7.21 -1.59
N ILE A 181 -10.13 8.29 -2.28
CA ILE A 181 -8.76 8.82 -2.25
C ILE A 181 -8.44 9.42 -0.88
N ILE A 182 -9.36 10.21 -0.31
CA ILE A 182 -9.22 10.76 1.05
C ILE A 182 -9.06 9.62 2.07
N PHE A 183 -9.85 8.56 1.94
CA PHE A 183 -9.76 7.42 2.86
C PHE A 183 -8.39 6.72 2.77
N ALA A 184 -7.84 6.56 1.56
CA ALA A 184 -6.48 6.03 1.37
C ALA A 184 -5.42 6.95 2.01
N PHE A 185 -5.56 8.27 1.86
CA PHE A 185 -4.69 9.25 2.53
C PHE A 185 -4.75 9.13 4.06
N CYS A 186 -5.96 9.12 4.65
CA CYS A 186 -6.11 9.03 6.09
C CYS A 186 -5.49 7.76 6.68
N ILE A 187 -5.63 6.61 6.02
CA ILE A 187 -5.03 5.36 6.47
C ILE A 187 -3.50 5.45 6.48
N LEU A 188 -2.91 5.98 5.40
CA LEU A 188 -1.45 6.14 5.30
C LEU A 188 -0.93 7.20 6.29
N GLU A 189 -1.67 8.28 6.51
CA GLU A 189 -1.30 9.32 7.47
C GLU A 189 -1.26 8.78 8.90
N ILE A 190 -2.24 7.95 9.27
CA ILE A 190 -2.27 7.32 10.59
C ILE A 190 -1.08 6.36 10.76
N ASP A 191 -0.75 5.56 9.74
CA ASP A 191 0.45 4.70 9.76
C ASP A 191 1.75 5.51 9.93
N ALA A 192 1.89 6.59 9.17
CA ALA A 192 3.09 7.41 9.19
C ALA A 192 3.24 8.20 10.51
N LEU A 193 2.15 8.76 11.03
CA LEU A 193 2.13 9.46 12.33
C LEU A 193 2.64 8.55 13.45
N VAL A 194 2.22 7.29 13.41
CA VAL A 194 2.60 6.30 14.39
C VAL A 194 4.08 5.97 14.31
N GLN A 195 4.63 5.86 13.11
CA GLN A 195 6.05 5.61 12.92
C GLN A 195 6.89 6.74 13.48
N VAL A 196 6.47 7.99 13.25
CA VAL A 196 7.10 9.15 13.87
C VAL A 196 7.05 9.07 15.39
N LEU A 197 5.89 8.76 15.98
CA LEU A 197 5.76 8.60 17.44
C LEU A 197 6.65 7.46 17.97
N PHE A 198 6.76 6.36 17.23
CA PHE A 198 7.61 5.21 17.55
C PHE A 198 9.10 5.59 17.54
N GLN A 199 9.52 6.33 16.53
CA GLN A 199 10.94 6.54 16.21
C GLN A 199 11.55 7.73 16.97
N TYR A 200 10.74 8.74 17.32
CA TYR A 200 11.23 10.00 17.90
C TYR A 200 10.78 10.24 19.34
N VAL A 201 9.96 9.37 19.95
CA VAL A 201 9.50 9.52 21.34
C VAL A 201 9.86 8.28 22.20
N PRO A 202 11.10 8.19 22.73
CA PRO A 202 11.59 7.00 23.44
C PRO A 202 10.76 6.58 24.66
N SER A 203 10.17 7.55 25.38
CA SER A 203 9.29 7.33 26.53
C SER A 203 7.97 6.64 26.17
N PHE A 204 7.62 6.54 24.89
CA PHE A 204 6.41 5.89 24.40
C PHE A 204 6.62 4.47 23.88
N ALA A 205 7.82 3.89 23.92
CA ALA A 205 8.08 2.52 23.41
C ALA A 205 7.08 1.45 23.93
N PHE A 206 6.58 1.59 25.15
CA PHE A 206 5.51 0.75 25.71
C PHE A 206 4.14 0.99 25.04
N PHE A 207 3.73 2.25 24.86
CA PHE A 207 2.52 2.61 24.10
C PHE A 207 2.63 2.23 22.62
N SER A 208 3.84 2.26 22.06
CA SER A 208 4.17 1.83 20.70
C SER A 208 3.98 0.31 20.52
N ALA A 209 4.36 -0.50 21.50
CA ALA A 209 4.07 -1.93 21.52
C ALA A 209 2.55 -2.21 21.61
N VAL A 210 1.85 -1.49 22.49
CA VAL A 210 0.38 -1.55 22.58
C VAL A 210 -0.26 -1.16 21.24
N TYR A 211 0.27 -0.18 20.54
CA TYR A 211 -0.24 0.27 19.25
C TYR A 211 -0.05 -0.76 18.12
N VAL A 212 1.16 -1.32 17.98
CA VAL A 212 1.46 -2.34 16.94
C VAL A 212 0.63 -3.60 17.16
N ILE A 213 0.37 -3.96 18.42
CA ILE A 213 -0.43 -5.15 18.78
C ILE A 213 -1.93 -4.88 18.70
N SER A 214 -2.40 -3.64 18.89
CA SER A 214 -3.82 -3.33 19.07
C SER A 214 -4.43 -2.47 17.97
N ILE A 215 -3.81 -1.35 17.59
CA ILE A 215 -4.42 -0.34 16.71
C ILE A 215 -4.09 -0.59 15.24
N LEU A 216 -2.83 -0.93 14.92
CA LEU A 216 -2.41 -1.22 13.54
C LEU A 216 -3.20 -2.43 12.97
N PRO A 217 -3.47 -3.52 13.73
CA PRO A 217 -4.32 -4.62 13.27
C PRO A 217 -5.79 -4.20 13.11
N LEU A 218 -6.30 -3.36 14.02
CA LEU A 218 -7.66 -2.85 13.96
C LEU A 218 -7.88 -1.97 12.71
N LEU A 219 -6.93 -1.09 12.39
CA LEU A 219 -6.93 -0.27 11.18
C LEU A 219 -6.93 -1.14 9.93
N PHE A 220 -6.13 -2.20 9.91
CA PHE A 220 -6.15 -3.17 8.81
C PHE A 220 -7.53 -3.85 8.68
N ILE A 221 -8.11 -4.34 9.78
CA ILE A 221 -9.43 -4.99 9.77
C ILE A 221 -10.50 -4.02 9.26
N LEU A 222 -10.55 -2.80 9.81
CA LEU A 222 -11.52 -1.77 9.41
C LEU A 222 -11.33 -1.41 7.92
N GLY A 223 -10.09 -1.12 7.51
CA GLY A 223 -9.76 -0.81 6.12
C GLY A 223 -10.16 -1.93 5.16
N GLY A 224 -9.86 -3.19 5.50
CA GLY A 224 -10.24 -4.37 4.74
C GLY A 224 -11.76 -4.55 4.61
N VAL A 225 -12.51 -4.34 5.70
CA VAL A 225 -13.97 -4.40 5.70
C VAL A 225 -14.57 -3.31 4.82
N PHE A 226 -14.12 -2.06 4.96
CA PHE A 226 -14.61 -0.95 4.13
C PHE A 226 -14.27 -1.15 2.65
N LEU A 227 -13.09 -1.73 2.37
CA LEU A 227 -12.65 -2.05 1.02
C LEU A 227 -13.53 -3.14 0.40
N TRP A 228 -13.81 -4.19 1.16
CA TRP A 228 -14.70 -5.28 0.75
C TRP A 228 -16.12 -4.77 0.42
N ILE A 229 -16.70 -3.94 1.30
CA ILE A 229 -18.02 -3.34 1.08
C ILE A 229 -18.01 -2.47 -0.19
N SER A 230 -16.96 -1.67 -0.37
CA SER A 230 -16.80 -0.80 -1.54
C SER A 230 -16.69 -1.60 -2.84
N TYR A 231 -15.89 -2.67 -2.83
CA TYR A 231 -15.73 -3.59 -3.95
C TYR A 231 -17.06 -4.27 -4.31
N ARG A 232 -17.76 -4.86 -3.33
CA ARG A 232 -19.03 -5.57 -3.55
C ARG A 232 -20.13 -4.69 -4.13
N ARG A 233 -20.24 -3.45 -3.64
CA ARG A 233 -21.20 -2.47 -4.19
C ARG A 233 -20.90 -2.14 -5.65
N GLN A 234 -19.61 -2.05 -6.00
CA GLN A 234 -19.20 -1.75 -7.37
C GLN A 234 -19.41 -2.95 -8.31
N GLU A 235 -19.12 -4.16 -7.84
CA GLU A 235 -19.38 -5.42 -8.56
C GLU A 235 -20.88 -5.57 -8.86
N LYS A 236 -21.76 -5.35 -7.87
CA LYS A 236 -23.22 -5.41 -8.05
C LYS A 236 -23.71 -4.42 -9.11
N LYS A 237 -23.26 -3.15 -9.03
CA LYS A 237 -23.62 -2.13 -10.02
C LYS A 237 -23.19 -2.50 -11.43
N GLU A 238 -21.97 -3.01 -11.62
CA GLU A 238 -21.50 -3.43 -12.94
C GLU A 238 -22.31 -4.61 -13.50
N LEU A 239 -22.71 -5.56 -12.66
CA LEU A 239 -23.57 -6.68 -13.06
C LEU A 239 -24.97 -6.21 -13.46
N GLU A 240 -25.58 -5.29 -12.72
CA GLU A 240 -26.88 -4.68 -13.05
C GLU A 240 -26.82 -3.93 -14.38
N THR A 241 -25.76 -3.16 -14.61
CA THR A 241 -25.59 -2.40 -15.87
C THR A 241 -25.44 -3.35 -17.06
N LYS A 242 -24.70 -4.45 -16.90
CA LYS A 242 -24.54 -5.46 -17.96
C LYS A 242 -25.83 -6.20 -18.28
N LYS A 243 -26.64 -6.53 -17.27
CA LYS A 243 -27.96 -7.14 -17.48
C LYS A 243 -28.89 -6.21 -18.25
N ALA A 244 -29.02 -4.96 -17.79
CA ALA A 244 -29.84 -3.96 -18.47
C ALA A 244 -29.42 -3.73 -19.95
N SER A 245 -28.12 -3.72 -20.25
CA SER A 245 -27.67 -3.62 -21.65
C SER A 245 -27.96 -4.86 -22.49
N THR A 246 -28.05 -6.04 -21.88
CA THR A 246 -28.34 -7.29 -22.59
C THR A 246 -29.84 -7.39 -22.91
N ASP A 247 -30.68 -6.98 -21.96
CA ASP A 247 -32.14 -6.98 -22.09
C ASP A 247 -32.61 -6.00 -23.20
N VAL A 248 -31.96 -4.84 -23.31
CA VAL A 248 -32.23 -3.85 -24.40
C VAL A 248 -31.82 -4.40 -25.77
N VAL A 249 -30.75 -5.19 -25.88
CA VAL A 249 -30.32 -5.79 -27.15
C VAL A 249 -31.28 -6.91 -27.57
N SER A 250 -31.80 -7.71 -26.64
CA SER A 250 -32.81 -8.72 -26.96
C SER A 250 -34.12 -8.09 -27.43
N ASP A 251 -34.58 -6.99 -26.83
CA ASP A 251 -35.81 -6.32 -27.26
C ASP A 251 -35.68 -5.67 -28.65
N SER A 252 -34.48 -5.18 -29.01
CA SER A 252 -34.22 -4.62 -30.35
C SER A 252 -34.08 -5.66 -31.47
N SER A 253 -33.99 -6.95 -31.14
CA SER A 253 -33.93 -8.05 -32.10
C SER A 253 -35.30 -8.66 -32.46
N VAL A 254 -36.36 -8.17 -31.82
CA VAL A 254 -37.75 -8.64 -31.99
C VAL A 254 -38.62 -7.59 -32.73
N SER A 255 -38.06 -6.43 -33.10
CA SER A 255 -38.74 -5.38 -33.85
C SER A 255 -38.42 -5.38 -35.34
#